data_AF-A0A960JVX0-F1
#
_entry.id   AF-A0A960JVX0-F1
#
_cell.length_a   1.000
_cell.length_b   1.000
_cell.length_c   1.000
_cell.angle_alpha   90.00
_cell.angle_beta   90.00
_cell.angle_gamma   90.00
#
_symmetry.space_group_name_H-M   'P 1'
#
loop_
_entity.id
_entity.type
_entity.pdbx_description
1 polymer ?
#
loop_
_entity_poly.entity_id
_entity_poly.type
_entity_poly.pdbx_seq_one_letter_code
_entity_poly.pdbx_strand_id
1 'polypeptide(L)' 'EVAPQFFVSRNDMGCGSTIGPALATRLAIPTVDMGVAMLSMHSAREMCGAHDPSRLGQVLKAFLST' A
#
# COMPACT_ATOMS: atom_id res chain seq x y z
N GLU A 1 1.02 16.80 -7.59
CA GLU A 1 0.92 16.26 -6.21
C GLU A 1 -0.13 15.16 -6.21
N VAL A 2 0.16 13.99 -5.61
CA VAL A 2 -0.78 12.86 -5.51
C VAL A 2 -1.31 12.82 -4.08
N ALA A 3 -2.60 13.10 -3.89
CA ALA A 3 -3.21 13.11 -2.56
C ALA A 3 -3.33 11.67 -2.00
N PRO A 4 -2.83 11.38 -0.79
CA PRO A 4 -2.95 10.06 -0.18
C PRO A 4 -4.34 9.85 0.42
N GLN A 5 -4.68 8.57 0.61
CA GLN A 5 -5.82 8.15 1.42
C GLN A 5 -5.29 7.30 2.58
N PHE A 6 -5.78 7.53 3.79
CA PHE A 6 -5.40 6.74 4.95
C PHE A 6 -6.39 5.60 5.14
N PHE A 7 -5.85 4.39 5.31
CA PHE A 7 -6.63 3.19 5.56
C PHE A 7 -6.26 2.60 6.91
N VAL A 8 -7.27 2.31 7.72
CA VAL A 8 -7.17 1.55 8.96
C VAL A 8 -8.32 0.54 9.01
N SER A 9 -8.04 -0.69 9.45
CA SER A 9 -9.10 -1.65 9.71
C SER A 9 -9.90 -1.25 10.95
N ARG A 10 -11.13 -1.76 11.06
CA ARG A 10 -11.86 -1.64 12.32
C ARG A 10 -11.16 -2.43 13.43
N ASN A 11 -11.20 -1.89 14.64
CA ASN A 11 -10.54 -2.48 15.81
C ASN A 11 -11.12 -3.83 16.25
N ASP A 12 -12.35 -4.13 15.86
CA ASP A 12 -13.06 -5.37 16.19
C ASP A 12 -12.95 -6.45 15.09
N MET A 13 -12.09 -6.24 14.09
CA MET A 13 -11.81 -7.20 13.03
C MET A 13 -10.31 -7.45 12.88
N GLY A 14 -9.94 -8.72 12.69
CA GLY A 14 -8.59 -9.08 12.29
C GLY A 14 -8.27 -8.52 10.89
N CYS A 15 -7.02 -8.11 10.69
CA CYS A 15 -6.52 -7.68 9.39
C CYS A 15 -5.35 -8.58 8.96
N GLY A 16 -5.21 -8.78 7.65
CA GLY A 16 -4.00 -9.39 7.10
C GLY A 16 -2.76 -8.54 7.43
N SER A 17 -1.62 -9.20 7.61
CA SER A 17 -0.32 -8.54 7.78
C SER A 17 0.40 -8.39 6.43
N THR A 18 1.42 -7.54 6.39
CA THR A 18 2.30 -7.33 5.23
C THR A 18 3.75 -7.67 5.58
N ILE A 19 4.65 -7.54 4.60
CA ILE A 19 6.10 -7.69 4.83
C ILE A 19 6.73 -6.48 5.53
N GLY A 20 6.07 -5.32 5.55
CA GLY A 20 6.60 -4.04 6.04
C GLY A 20 7.10 -4.10 7.48
N PRO A 21 6.28 -4.54 8.46
CA PRO A 21 6.71 -4.66 9.86
C PRO A 21 7.85 -5.66 10.07
N ALA A 22 7.83 -6.77 9.32
CA ALA A 22 8.87 -7.79 9.39
C ALA A 22 10.23 -7.25 8.88
N LEU A 23 10.22 -6.50 7.78
CA LEU A 23 11.42 -5.86 7.23
C LEU A 23 11.95 -4.76 8.15
N ALA A 24 11.08 -3.91 8.67
CA ALA A 24 11.48 -2.84 9.61
C ALA A 24 12.21 -3.41 10.83
N THR A 25 11.70 -4.51 11.39
CA THR A 25 12.30 -5.17 12.55
C THR A 25 13.66 -5.79 12.21
N ARG A 26 13.78 -6.43 11.04
CA ARG A 26 14.99 -7.17 10.65
C ARG A 26 16.13 -6.28 10.17
N LEU A 27 15.81 -5.17 9.52
CA LEU A 27 16.80 -4.30 8.89
C LEU A 27 17.05 -3.01 9.69
N ALA A 28 16.22 -2.72 10.71
CA ALA A 28 16.24 -1.45 11.43
C ALA A 28 16.09 -0.22 10.50
N ILE A 29 15.35 -0.39 9.40
CA ILE A 29 15.05 0.66 8.42
C ILE A 29 13.58 1.06 8.60
N PRO A 30 13.27 2.37 8.72
CA PRO A 30 11.88 2.83 8.73
C PRO A 30 11.16 2.44 7.43
N THR A 31 9.97 1.86 7.54
CA THR A 31 9.15 1.46 6.40
C THR A 31 7.80 2.18 6.42
N VAL A 32 7.18 2.30 5.25
CA VAL A 32 5.78 2.72 5.08
C VAL A 32 5.06 1.67 4.24
N ASP A 33 3.93 1.17 4.73
CA ASP A 33 3.02 0.33 3.96
C ASP A 33 2.04 1.21 3.18
N MET A 34 1.99 1.03 1.86
CA MET A 34 1.11 1.77 0.96
C MET A 34 0.74 0.90 -0.24
N GLY A 35 -0.40 1.18 -0.87
CA GLY A 35 -0.88 0.41 -2.01
C GLY A 35 -2.05 1.07 -2.72
N VAL A 36 -2.44 0.47 -3.86
CA VAL A 36 -3.65 0.84 -4.59
C VAL A 36 -4.85 0.17 -3.94
N ALA A 37 -5.91 0.95 -3.69
CA ALA A 37 -7.18 0.40 -3.21
C ALA A 37 -7.77 -0.56 -4.26
N MET A 38 -8.15 -1.75 -3.81
CA MET A 38 -8.69 -2.80 -4.68
C MET A 38 -9.84 -3.53 -3.99
N LEU A 39 -10.69 -4.15 -4.81
CA LEU A 39 -11.79 -5.00 -4.40
C LEU A 39 -11.52 -6.45 -4.83
N SER A 40 -12.13 -7.38 -4.09
CA SER A 40 -12.02 -8.82 -4.33
C SER A 40 -10.59 -9.35 -4.24
N MET A 41 -9.76 -8.80 -3.33
CA MET A 41 -8.40 -9.30 -3.09
C MET A 41 -8.42 -10.82 -2.80
N HIS A 42 -7.53 -11.57 -3.45
CA HIS A 42 -7.46 -13.03 -3.49
C HIS A 42 -8.49 -13.75 -4.39
N SER A 43 -9.28 -13.02 -5.17
CA SER A 43 -10.13 -13.61 -6.22
C SER A 43 -9.33 -13.97 -7.47
N ALA A 44 -9.84 -14.89 -8.30
CA ALA A 44 -9.31 -15.12 -9.65
C ALA A 44 -9.44 -13.88 -10.57
N ARG A 45 -10.32 -12.94 -10.22
CA ARG A 45 -10.44 -11.63 -10.86
C ARG A 45 -10.59 -10.54 -9.80
N GLU A 46 -9.60 -9.67 -9.77
CA GLU A 46 -9.52 -8.52 -8.85
C GLU A 46 -9.82 -7.22 -9.61
N MET A 47 -10.14 -6.14 -8.89
CA MET A 47 -10.48 -4.84 -9.49
C MET A 47 -9.88 -3.67 -8.71
N CYS A 48 -9.36 -2.67 -9.41
CA CYS A 48 -8.88 -1.41 -8.83
C CYS A 48 -9.25 -0.21 -9.72
N GLY A 49 -8.99 1.01 -9.26
CA GLY A 49 -9.18 2.21 -10.05
C GLY A 49 -8.19 2.29 -11.22
N ALA A 50 -8.69 2.57 -12.43
CA ALA A 50 -7.87 2.55 -13.65
C ALA A 50 -6.64 3.49 -13.62
N HIS A 51 -6.71 4.59 -12.87
CA HIS A 51 -5.63 5.58 -12.76
C HIS A 51 -4.70 5.33 -11.57
N ASP A 52 -5.10 4.50 -10.60
CA ASP A 52 -4.39 4.35 -9.35
C ASP A 52 -3.01 3.68 -9.51
N PRO A 53 -2.81 2.68 -10.40
CA PRO A 53 -1.46 2.16 -10.69
C PRO A 53 -0.51 3.24 -11.23
N SER A 54 -0.99 4.13 -12.10
CA SER A 54 -0.17 5.24 -12.63
C SER A 54 0.18 6.25 -11.54
N ARG A 55 -0.78 6.58 -10.67
CA ARG A 55 -0.56 7.47 -9.52
C ARG A 55 0.45 6.88 -8.54
N LEU A 56 0.34 5.59 -8.21
CA LEU A 56 1.33 4.91 -7.37
C LEU A 56 2.73 4.98 -8.00
N GLY A 57 2.83 4.74 -9.31
CA GLY A 57 4.08 4.88 -10.04
C GLY A 57 4.69 6.30 -9.96
N GLN A 58 3.87 7.35 -9.98
CA GLN A 58 4.33 8.73 -9.79
C GLN A 58 4.88 8.96 -8.37
N VAL A 59 4.21 8.44 -7.35
CA VAL A 59 4.68 8.56 -5.95
C VAL A 59 6.01 7.84 -5.75
N LEU A 60 6.15 6.62 -6.27
CA LEU A 60 7.41 5.86 -6.18
C LEU A 60 8.56 6.56 -6.92
N LYS A 61 8.29 7.14 -8.10
CA LYS A 61 9.29 7.94 -8.82
C LYS A 61 9.72 9.16 -8.01
N ALA A 62 8.78 9.89 -7.43
CA ALA A 62 9.07 11.05 -6.60
C ALA A 62 9.88 10.69 -5.34
N PHE A 63 9.61 9.53 -4.74
CA PHE A 63 10.37 9.01 -3.59
C PHE A 63 11.82 8.66 -3.94
N LEU A 64 12.07 8.17 -5.15
CA LEU A 64 13.40 7.76 -5.62
C LEU A 64 14.17 8.85 -6.36
N SER A 65 13.50 9.92 -6.81
CA SER A 65 14.15 11.06 -7.45
C SER A 65 14.81 11.93 -6.38
N THR A 66 16.14 11.86 -6.33
CA THR A 66 17.00 12.74 -5.53
C THR A 66 16.88 14.19 -5.97
#